data_AF-A0AAQ3TQS5-F1
#
_entry.id   AF-A0AAQ3TQS5-F1
#
_cell.length_a   1.000
_cell.length_b   1.000
_cell.length_c   1.000
_cell.angle_alpha   90.00
_cell.angle_beta   90.00
_cell.angle_gamma   90.00
#
_symmetry.space_group_name_H-M   'P 1'
#
loop_
_entity.id
_entity.type
_entity.pdbx_description
1 polymer ?
#
loop_
_entity_poly.entity_id
_entity_poly.type
_entity_poly.pdbx_seq_one_letter_code
_entity_poly.pdbx_strand_id
1 'polypeptide(L)'
;MPLCYSPTSAAAASASPAAARSGGLHRRSRTAPAVVRCKKIASLGGAINGALPCIPVSARSLLSPVTLPILQDPNMRNDTRLRIFSGTANPFLSQEIASYLGLELGKIKIKRFADGEIYVQLQESVRGCDVFLVQPTCPPANENLMELLIMIDACRRASAKNITAVIPYFGYARADRKSQGRESIAAKLVANMITEAGANRVLVCDLHSSQAMGYFDIPVDHVYGQVMNLIGDVRGKVAVMMDDMIDTAGTIAKGAELLHQEGAREVYACCTHAVFSPPAIERLSSGLFQEVIITNTIPLKEEKHFPQLTILSVANLLGETIWRVHDDCSVGHEPYSSLDID
;
A
#
# COMPACT_ATOMS: atom_id res chain seq x y z
N MET A 1 -22.39 45.94 25.25
CA MET A 1 -23.86 45.88 25.19
C MET A 1 -24.30 46.03 23.73
N PRO A 2 -25.39 45.35 23.35
CA PRO A 2 -25.65 44.86 22.00
C PRO A 2 -26.66 45.72 21.23
N LEU A 3 -26.77 45.53 19.91
CA LEU A 3 -28.03 45.75 19.20
C LEU A 3 -28.28 44.60 18.22
N CYS A 4 -29.26 43.79 18.59
CA CYS A 4 -29.99 42.87 17.72
C CYS A 4 -30.93 43.67 16.81
N TYR A 5 -31.22 43.16 15.60
CA TYR A 5 -32.59 43.11 15.08
C TYR A 5 -32.70 41.99 14.02
N SER A 6 -33.68 41.13 14.21
CA SER A 6 -34.15 40.05 13.32
C SER A 6 -35.49 40.46 12.67
N PRO A 7 -36.32 39.55 12.11
CA PRO A 7 -36.39 39.13 10.71
C PRO A 7 -37.73 39.50 10.03
N THR A 8 -37.86 39.37 8.70
CA THR A 8 -39.19 39.36 8.04
C THR A 8 -39.27 38.46 6.80
N SER A 9 -40.08 37.40 6.97
CA SER A 9 -41.16 36.86 6.13
C SER A 9 -40.97 36.48 4.65
N ALA A 10 -41.36 35.23 4.41
CA ALA A 10 -41.71 34.61 3.14
C ALA A 10 -42.89 35.26 2.39
N ALA A 11 -42.92 35.08 1.07
CA ALA A 11 -44.15 35.04 0.28
C ALA A 11 -44.00 34.06 -0.89
N ALA A 12 -45.06 33.27 -1.08
CA ALA A 12 -45.18 32.12 -1.95
C ALA A 12 -45.57 32.47 -3.39
N ALA A 13 -45.26 31.58 -4.35
CA ALA A 13 -45.90 31.56 -5.66
C ALA A 13 -46.23 30.11 -6.08
N SER A 14 -47.53 29.82 -5.94
CA SER A 14 -48.42 28.87 -6.62
C SER A 14 -47.88 27.78 -7.56
N ALA A 15 -48.29 26.54 -7.28
CA ALA A 15 -48.33 25.41 -8.20
C ALA A 15 -49.73 25.23 -8.83
N SER A 16 -49.80 24.75 -10.07
CA SER A 16 -50.91 23.96 -10.64
C SER A 16 -50.50 23.29 -11.97
N PRO A 17 -51.17 22.19 -12.40
CA PRO A 17 -50.48 20.92 -12.68
C PRO A 17 -50.63 20.40 -14.12
N ALA A 18 -49.98 19.25 -14.37
CA ALA A 18 -50.25 18.20 -15.38
C ALA A 18 -49.19 18.02 -16.48
N ALA A 19 -48.44 16.92 -16.40
CA ALA A 19 -48.52 15.81 -17.37
C ALA A 19 -47.46 14.75 -17.01
N ALA A 20 -47.91 13.64 -16.42
CA ALA A 20 -47.09 12.45 -16.20
C ALA A 20 -46.76 11.80 -17.55
N ARG A 21 -45.47 11.74 -17.90
CA ARG A 21 -44.93 10.79 -18.87
C ARG A 21 -43.96 9.86 -18.15
N SER A 22 -44.39 8.62 -17.98
CA SER A 22 -43.62 7.51 -17.45
C SER A 22 -42.51 7.12 -18.44
N GLY A 23 -41.33 7.72 -18.30
CA GLY A 23 -40.08 7.24 -18.91
C GLY A 23 -39.29 6.45 -17.88
N GLY A 24 -39.31 5.12 -17.99
CA GLY A 24 -38.54 4.22 -17.13
C GLY A 24 -37.04 4.36 -17.37
N LEU A 25 -36.38 5.23 -16.61
CA LEU A 25 -34.92 5.26 -16.52
C LEU A 25 -34.44 4.14 -15.59
N HIS A 26 -33.89 3.10 -16.20
CA HIS A 26 -33.14 2.05 -15.52
C HIS A 26 -32.03 2.69 -14.68
N ARG A 27 -32.20 2.66 -13.36
CA ARG A 27 -31.15 2.97 -12.38
C ARG A 27 -30.06 1.91 -12.54
N ARG A 28 -29.03 2.17 -13.37
CA ARG A 28 -27.79 1.39 -13.32
C ARG A 28 -27.25 1.51 -11.89
N SER A 29 -27.28 0.41 -11.16
CA SER A 29 -26.68 0.32 -9.84
C SER A 29 -25.19 0.62 -9.99
N ARG A 30 -24.74 1.78 -9.49
CA ARG A 30 -23.32 2.00 -9.23
C ARG A 30 -22.92 0.94 -8.19
N THR A 31 -22.21 -0.08 -8.62
CA THR A 31 -21.54 -1.02 -7.73
C THR A 31 -20.61 -0.21 -6.84
N ALA A 32 -20.73 -0.38 -5.52
CA ALA A 32 -19.80 0.21 -4.57
C ALA A 32 -18.37 -0.27 -4.90
N PRO A 33 -17.33 0.56 -4.71
CA PRO A 33 -15.95 0.12 -4.92
C PRO A 33 -15.70 -1.13 -4.07
N ALA A 34 -15.23 -2.21 -4.70
CA ALA A 34 -14.91 -3.44 -4.00
C ALA A 34 -13.81 -3.16 -2.96
N VAL A 35 -14.18 -3.25 -1.67
CA VAL A 35 -13.23 -3.06 -0.57
C VAL A 35 -12.39 -4.33 -0.43
N VAL A 36 -11.12 -4.26 -0.82
CA VAL A 36 -10.14 -5.33 -0.61
C VAL A 36 -9.58 -5.22 0.82
N ARG A 37 -9.74 -6.27 1.64
CA ARG A 37 -9.30 -6.30 3.05
C ARG A 37 -8.01 -7.08 3.21
N CYS A 38 -7.08 -6.59 4.02
CA CYS A 38 -5.87 -7.32 4.40
C CYS A 38 -6.20 -8.65 5.09
N LYS A 39 -5.39 -9.69 4.84
CA LYS A 39 -5.59 -11.03 5.43
C LYS A 39 -4.62 -11.28 6.59
N LYS A 40 -5.07 -11.92 7.67
CA LYS A 40 -4.19 -12.31 8.79
C LYS A 40 -3.16 -13.34 8.31
N ILE A 41 -1.88 -13.12 8.65
CA ILE A 41 -0.82 -14.10 8.42
C ILE A 41 -0.90 -15.15 9.54
N ALA A 42 -1.10 -16.42 9.19
CA ALA A 42 -1.01 -17.51 10.16
C ALA A 42 0.45 -17.71 10.60
N SER A 43 0.69 -17.94 11.88
CA SER A 43 2.03 -18.23 12.41
C SER A 43 2.64 -19.43 11.67
N LEU A 44 3.68 -19.18 10.86
CA LEU A 44 4.45 -20.20 10.18
C LEU A 44 5.31 -20.97 11.20
N GLY A 45 4.67 -21.89 11.92
CA GLY A 45 5.37 -22.92 12.67
C GLY A 45 5.81 -24.05 11.73
N GLY A 46 7.12 -24.15 11.50
CA GLY A 46 7.78 -25.39 11.09
C GLY A 46 8.06 -25.59 9.58
N ALA A 47 9.33 -25.90 9.32
CA ALA A 47 9.91 -26.51 8.10
C ALA A 47 10.13 -25.60 6.87
N ILE A 48 11.24 -24.87 6.92
CA ILE A 48 12.09 -24.54 5.77
C ILE A 48 12.59 -25.84 5.10
N ASN A 49 11.92 -26.28 4.03
CA ASN A 49 12.50 -27.03 2.90
C ASN A 49 11.43 -27.28 1.83
N GLY A 50 11.49 -26.52 0.72
CA GLY A 50 10.93 -26.93 -0.57
C GLY A 50 9.40 -26.87 -0.75
N ALA A 51 8.63 -26.26 0.14
CA ALA A 51 7.20 -25.99 -0.08
C ALA A 51 6.95 -24.49 -0.26
N LEU A 52 6.25 -24.12 -1.34
CA LEU A 52 5.72 -22.78 -1.58
C LEU A 52 4.91 -22.30 -0.35
N PRO A 53 4.98 -21.01 0.05
CA PRO A 53 4.00 -20.45 0.97
C PRO A 53 2.63 -20.49 0.29
N CYS A 54 1.91 -21.58 0.53
CA CYS A 54 0.57 -21.80 0.04
C CYS A 54 -0.37 -21.01 0.95
N ILE A 55 -0.83 -19.84 0.50
CA ILE A 55 -2.12 -19.35 0.98
C ILE A 55 -3.11 -20.50 0.67
N PRO A 56 -3.82 -21.06 1.66
CA PRO A 56 -4.72 -22.17 1.37
C PRO A 56 -5.76 -21.71 0.37
N VAL A 57 -5.71 -22.29 -0.83
CA VAL A 57 -6.71 -22.16 -1.92
C VAL A 57 -8.08 -22.75 -1.48
N SER A 58 -8.18 -23.24 -0.25
CA SER A 58 -9.36 -23.87 0.35
C SER A 58 -10.48 -22.91 0.78
N ALA A 59 -10.43 -21.62 0.42
CA ALA A 59 -11.58 -20.73 0.60
C ALA A 59 -11.79 -19.86 -0.64
N ARG A 60 -12.18 -20.52 -1.75
CA ARG A 60 -12.75 -19.83 -2.93
C ARG A 60 -13.88 -18.84 -2.56
N SER A 61 -14.54 -19.04 -1.42
CA SER A 61 -15.58 -18.16 -0.88
C SER A 61 -15.06 -16.82 -0.31
N LEU A 62 -13.75 -16.66 -0.09
CA LEU A 62 -13.13 -15.44 0.45
C LEU A 62 -12.38 -14.62 -0.61
N LEU A 63 -12.42 -15.04 -1.87
CA LEU A 63 -11.89 -14.26 -2.98
C LEU A 63 -12.91 -13.17 -3.32
N SER A 64 -12.42 -11.94 -3.47
CA SER A 64 -13.26 -10.86 -3.95
C SER A 64 -13.80 -11.20 -5.35
N PRO A 65 -14.98 -10.71 -5.75
CA PRO A 65 -15.52 -10.93 -7.09
C PRO A 65 -14.58 -10.48 -8.23
N VAL A 66 -13.53 -9.71 -7.94
CA VAL A 66 -12.49 -9.28 -8.90
C VAL A 66 -11.39 -10.34 -9.11
N THR A 67 -11.16 -11.22 -8.14
CA THR A 67 -10.13 -12.28 -8.23
C THR A 67 -10.66 -13.54 -8.94
N LEU A 68 -11.99 -13.69 -9.05
CA LEU A 68 -12.66 -14.80 -9.73
C LEU A 68 -12.43 -14.80 -11.26
N PRO A 69 -12.52 -13.66 -11.97
CA PRO A 69 -12.19 -13.57 -13.41
C PRO A 69 -10.73 -13.94 -13.72
N ILE A 70 -9.77 -13.48 -12.90
CA ILE A 70 -8.32 -13.70 -13.08
C ILE A 70 -7.97 -15.20 -13.10
N LEU A 71 -8.67 -16.00 -12.28
CA LEU A 71 -8.47 -17.46 -12.21
C LEU A 71 -9.30 -18.24 -13.24
N GLN A 72 -10.31 -17.63 -13.86
CA GLN A 72 -11.30 -18.29 -14.70
C GLN A 72 -11.05 -18.15 -16.20
N ASP A 73 -10.19 -17.23 -16.65
CA ASP A 73 -9.89 -17.08 -18.08
C ASP A 73 -8.63 -17.87 -18.51
N PRO A 74 -8.79 -19.03 -19.19
CA PRO A 74 -7.66 -19.81 -19.70
C PRO A 74 -6.90 -19.09 -20.83
N ASN A 75 -7.47 -18.06 -21.48
CA ASN A 75 -6.82 -17.31 -22.57
C ASN A 75 -5.89 -16.18 -22.07
N MET A 76 -6.00 -15.74 -20.81
CA MET A 76 -5.08 -14.73 -20.24
C MET A 76 -3.67 -15.26 -19.96
N ARG A 77 -3.46 -16.58 -20.00
CA ARG A 77 -2.18 -17.19 -19.61
C ARG A 77 -1.03 -17.03 -20.62
N ASN A 78 -1.30 -16.54 -21.83
CA ASN A 78 -0.32 -16.65 -22.92
C ASN A 78 0.33 -15.35 -23.40
N ASP A 79 -0.06 -14.15 -22.92
CA ASP A 79 0.65 -12.91 -23.31
C ASP A 79 0.59 -11.80 -22.25
N THR A 80 0.73 -12.14 -20.97
CA THR A 80 0.98 -11.08 -19.98
C THR A 80 2.43 -10.67 -20.07
N ARG A 81 2.69 -9.57 -20.79
CA ARG A 81 3.95 -8.81 -20.74
C ARG A 81 4.28 -8.28 -19.33
N LEU A 82 3.44 -8.58 -18.33
CA LEU A 82 3.62 -8.32 -16.91
C LEU A 82 4.75 -9.17 -16.32
N ARG A 83 5.74 -8.51 -15.72
CA ARG A 83 6.85 -9.15 -14.97
C ARG A 83 6.97 -8.53 -13.59
N ILE A 84 7.05 -9.38 -12.56
CA ILE A 84 7.23 -8.93 -11.17
C ILE A 84 8.59 -9.41 -10.68
N PHE A 85 9.46 -8.49 -10.27
CA PHE A 85 10.73 -8.82 -9.61
C PHE A 85 10.71 -8.36 -8.17
N SER A 86 11.35 -9.15 -7.30
CA SER A 86 11.58 -8.79 -5.91
C SER A 86 13.00 -8.28 -5.73
N GLY A 87 13.18 -7.23 -4.93
CA GLY A 87 14.47 -7.00 -4.30
C GLY A 87 14.62 -7.81 -3.02
N THR A 88 15.69 -7.57 -2.28
CA THR A 88 16.09 -8.30 -1.07
C THR A 88 15.39 -7.81 0.20
N ALA A 89 14.76 -6.64 0.16
CA ALA A 89 14.19 -6.03 1.35
C ALA A 89 12.95 -6.76 1.87
N ASN A 90 12.11 -7.34 1.02
CA ASN A 90 10.93 -8.11 1.45
C ASN A 90 10.48 -9.17 0.41
N PRO A 91 11.24 -10.25 0.23
CA PRO A 91 10.92 -11.28 -0.76
C PRO A 91 9.62 -12.03 -0.47
N PHE A 92 9.24 -12.13 0.82
CA PHE A 92 8.00 -12.80 1.22
C PHE A 92 6.76 -12.06 0.70
N LEU A 93 6.70 -10.73 0.88
CA LEU A 93 5.60 -9.93 0.36
C LEU A 93 5.54 -9.99 -1.17
N SER A 94 6.68 -9.89 -1.85
CA SER A 94 6.75 -10.01 -3.31
C SER A 94 6.21 -11.35 -3.80
N GLN A 95 6.55 -12.44 -3.11
CA GLN A 95 6.05 -13.78 -3.45
C GLN A 95 4.54 -13.89 -3.20
N GLU A 96 4.02 -13.32 -2.12
CA GLU A 96 2.57 -13.30 -1.87
C GLU A 96 1.82 -12.52 -2.95
N ILE A 97 2.35 -11.38 -3.40
CA ILE A 97 1.79 -10.57 -4.50
C ILE A 97 1.77 -11.38 -5.80
N ALA A 98 2.89 -12.00 -6.17
CA ALA A 98 2.99 -12.82 -7.37
C ALA A 98 1.99 -14.00 -7.32
N SER A 99 1.92 -14.68 -6.17
CA SER A 99 0.99 -15.80 -5.95
C SER A 99 -0.47 -15.36 -6.01
N TYR A 100 -0.79 -14.15 -5.51
CA TYR A 100 -2.14 -13.57 -5.61
C TYR A 100 -2.55 -13.34 -7.06
N LEU A 101 -1.60 -12.93 -7.91
CA LEU A 101 -1.79 -12.73 -9.35
C LEU A 101 -1.69 -14.01 -10.19
N GLY A 102 -1.37 -15.15 -9.57
CA GLY A 102 -1.14 -16.40 -10.29
C GLY A 102 0.15 -16.40 -11.14
N LEU A 103 1.12 -15.55 -10.79
CA LEU A 103 2.41 -15.40 -11.48
C LEU A 103 3.56 -15.95 -10.63
N GLU A 104 4.67 -16.25 -11.30
CA GLU A 104 5.96 -16.50 -10.64
C GLU A 104 6.80 -15.21 -10.61
N LEU A 105 7.64 -15.09 -9.59
CA LEU A 105 8.62 -13.99 -9.55
C LEU A 105 9.65 -14.17 -10.65
N GLY A 106 9.99 -13.06 -11.29
CA GLY A 106 11.01 -13.01 -12.30
C GLY A 106 12.40 -13.34 -11.74
N LYS A 107 13.25 -13.94 -12.58
CA LYS A 107 14.57 -14.41 -12.19
C LYS A 107 15.55 -13.24 -12.17
N ILE A 108 15.97 -12.84 -10.98
CA ILE A 108 16.95 -11.78 -10.76
C ILE A 108 18.05 -12.26 -9.81
N LYS A 109 19.30 -11.96 -10.17
CA LYS A 109 20.47 -12.24 -9.33
C LYS A 109 20.92 -10.94 -8.68
N ILE A 110 20.74 -10.86 -7.37
CA ILE A 110 21.23 -9.75 -6.55
C ILE A 110 22.32 -10.31 -5.63
N LYS A 111 23.50 -9.69 -5.64
CA LYS A 111 24.61 -10.04 -4.74
C LYS A 111 25.34 -8.79 -4.29
N ARG A 112 26.07 -8.89 -3.18
CA ARG A 112 27.01 -7.86 -2.74
C ARG A 112 28.44 -8.29 -3.02
N PHE A 113 29.25 -7.38 -3.54
CA PHE A 113 30.69 -7.57 -3.64
C PHE A 113 31.36 -7.43 -2.26
N ALA A 114 32.64 -7.79 -2.17
CA ALA A 114 33.37 -7.82 -0.90
C ALA A 114 33.53 -6.43 -0.25
N ASP A 115 33.49 -5.37 -1.06
CA ASP A 115 33.50 -3.96 -0.67
C ASP A 115 32.11 -3.40 -0.30
N GLY A 116 31.05 -4.19 -0.46
CA GLY A 116 29.67 -3.82 -0.16
C GLY A 116 28.88 -3.28 -1.36
N GLU A 117 29.48 -3.14 -2.54
CA GLU A 117 28.76 -2.70 -3.74
C GLU A 117 27.70 -3.71 -4.17
N ILE A 118 26.57 -3.21 -4.68
CA ILE A 118 25.41 -4.03 -5.05
C ILE A 118 25.49 -4.36 -6.54
N TYR A 119 25.42 -5.64 -6.87
CA TYR A 119 25.31 -6.15 -8.23
C TYR A 119 23.91 -6.69 -8.48
N VAL A 120 23.30 -6.26 -9.58
CA VAL A 120 22.00 -6.73 -10.04
C VAL A 120 22.11 -7.22 -11.47
N GLN A 121 21.55 -8.39 -11.75
CA GLN A 121 21.45 -8.94 -13.09
C GLN A 121 20.09 -9.63 -13.30
N LEU A 122 19.34 -9.17 -14.29
CA LEU A 122 18.16 -9.86 -14.79
C LEU A 122 18.60 -11.14 -15.51
N GLN A 123 18.01 -12.29 -15.14
CA GLN A 123 18.32 -13.59 -15.75
C GLN A 123 17.35 -13.99 -16.85
N GLU A 124 16.44 -13.08 -17.23
CA GLU A 124 15.48 -13.26 -18.30
C GLU A 124 15.25 -11.95 -19.05
N SER A 125 14.67 -12.03 -20.25
CA SER A 125 14.38 -10.84 -21.05
C SER A 125 13.17 -10.11 -20.50
N VAL A 126 13.32 -8.80 -20.32
CA VAL A 126 12.24 -7.86 -19.96
C VAL A 126 11.92 -6.90 -21.11
N ARG A 127 12.45 -7.14 -22.31
CA ARG A 127 12.26 -6.25 -23.46
C ARG A 127 10.77 -6.11 -23.79
N GLY A 128 10.28 -4.88 -23.85
CA GLY A 128 8.88 -4.60 -24.17
C GLY A 128 7.87 -5.04 -23.09
N CYS A 129 8.35 -5.51 -21.93
CA CYS A 129 7.53 -5.94 -20.81
C CYS A 129 7.15 -4.77 -19.89
N ASP A 130 6.03 -4.90 -19.21
CA ASP A 130 5.63 -4.04 -18.09
C ASP A 130 6.21 -4.66 -16.81
N VAL A 131 7.19 -3.98 -16.24
CA VAL A 131 7.99 -4.49 -15.11
C VAL A 131 7.57 -3.81 -13.82
N PHE A 132 7.26 -4.62 -12.80
CA PHE A 132 6.94 -4.17 -11.46
C PHE A 132 8.05 -4.63 -10.50
N LEU A 133 8.70 -3.67 -9.84
CA LEU A 133 9.80 -3.92 -8.92
C LEU A 133 9.31 -3.73 -7.50
N VAL A 134 9.15 -4.82 -6.74
CA VAL A 134 8.69 -4.77 -5.35
C VAL A 134 9.90 -4.65 -4.43
N GLN A 135 10.07 -3.48 -3.83
CA GLN A 135 11.18 -3.20 -2.91
C GLN A 135 10.81 -2.08 -1.92
N PRO A 136 10.51 -2.42 -0.65
CA PRO A 136 10.43 -1.40 0.39
C PRO A 136 11.81 -0.81 0.70
N THR A 137 11.86 0.48 1.02
CA THR A 137 13.11 1.19 1.38
C THR A 137 13.28 1.27 2.90
N CYS A 138 13.04 0.13 3.56
CA CYS A 138 13.12 -0.03 5.02
C CYS A 138 14.58 -0.19 5.50
N PRO A 139 14.86 -0.11 6.82
CA PRO A 139 16.21 -0.32 7.34
C PRO A 139 16.82 -1.67 6.92
N PRO A 140 18.06 -1.71 6.40
CA PRO A 140 18.97 -0.58 6.19
C PRO A 140 18.60 0.22 4.92
N ALA A 141 18.20 1.48 5.11
CA ALA A 141 17.40 2.23 4.14
C ALA A 141 18.17 2.62 2.88
N ASN A 142 19.45 3.00 3.03
CA ASN A 142 20.29 3.44 1.91
C ASN A 142 20.55 2.29 0.94
N GLU A 143 20.82 1.10 1.47
CA GLU A 143 21.16 -0.09 0.72
C GLU A 143 19.95 -0.58 -0.06
N ASN A 144 18.79 -0.63 0.59
CA ASN A 144 17.54 -1.03 -0.07
C ASN A 144 17.10 -0.01 -1.13
N LEU A 145 17.36 1.28 -0.90
CA LEU A 145 17.15 2.33 -1.90
C LEU A 145 18.11 2.18 -3.09
N MET A 146 19.42 2.04 -2.84
CA MET A 146 20.40 1.84 -3.91
C MET A 146 20.12 0.58 -4.72
N GLU A 147 19.72 -0.51 -4.07
CA GLU A 147 19.30 -1.73 -4.75
C GLU A 147 18.11 -1.49 -5.69
N LEU A 148 17.08 -0.77 -5.24
CA LEU A 148 15.94 -0.39 -6.08
C LEU A 148 16.38 0.43 -7.30
N LEU A 149 17.22 1.45 -7.10
CA LEU A 149 17.70 2.31 -8.18
C LEU A 149 18.48 1.51 -9.23
N ILE A 150 19.34 0.58 -8.80
CA ILE A 150 20.11 -0.30 -9.70
C ILE A 150 19.18 -1.28 -10.43
N MET A 151 18.14 -1.81 -9.76
CA MET A 151 17.13 -2.66 -10.40
C MET A 151 16.35 -1.90 -11.48
N ILE A 152 15.94 -0.66 -11.22
CA ILE A 152 15.27 0.22 -12.19
C ILE A 152 16.20 0.46 -13.39
N ASP A 153 17.45 0.84 -13.16
CA ASP A 153 18.41 1.11 -14.24
C ASP A 153 18.69 -0.15 -15.09
N ALA A 154 18.80 -1.32 -14.47
CA ALA A 154 18.95 -2.59 -15.17
C ALA A 154 17.75 -2.89 -16.09
N CYS A 155 16.52 -2.67 -15.61
CA CYS A 155 15.31 -2.85 -16.42
C CYS A 155 15.24 -1.85 -17.57
N ARG A 156 15.60 -0.58 -17.32
CA ARG A 156 15.63 0.48 -18.34
C ARG A 156 16.60 0.13 -19.46
N ARG A 157 17.83 -0.26 -19.11
CA ARG A 157 18.85 -0.67 -20.09
C ARG A 157 18.49 -1.95 -20.84
N ALA A 158 17.72 -2.83 -20.21
CA ALA A 158 17.17 -4.03 -20.85
C ALA A 158 15.93 -3.76 -21.73
N SER A 159 15.57 -2.48 -21.96
CA SER A 159 14.46 -2.06 -22.82
C SER A 159 13.08 -2.50 -22.33
N ALA A 160 12.85 -2.50 -21.01
CA ALA A 160 11.51 -2.59 -20.46
C ALA A 160 10.60 -1.49 -21.04
N LYS A 161 9.32 -1.81 -21.31
CA LYS A 161 8.35 -0.84 -21.84
C LYS A 161 7.96 0.16 -20.77
N ASN A 162 7.57 -0.36 -19.61
CA ASN A 162 7.21 0.42 -18.42
C ASN A 162 7.88 -0.19 -17.19
N ILE A 163 8.35 0.65 -16.28
CA ILE A 163 8.96 0.27 -15.01
C ILE A 163 8.17 0.94 -13.89
N THR A 164 7.42 0.14 -13.13
CA THR A 164 6.67 0.59 -11.96
C THR A 164 7.43 0.20 -10.70
N ALA A 165 7.87 1.19 -9.91
CA ALA A 165 8.47 0.95 -8.61
C ALA A 165 7.37 0.73 -7.56
N VAL A 166 7.24 -0.48 -7.05
CA VAL A 166 6.32 -0.83 -5.97
C VAL A 166 7.09 -0.74 -4.66
N ILE A 167 6.79 0.29 -3.86
CA ILE A 167 7.52 0.66 -2.65
C ILE A 167 6.54 0.60 -1.45
N PRO A 168 6.32 -0.60 -0.86
CA PRO A 168 5.37 -0.77 0.25
C PRO A 168 5.67 0.08 1.48
N TYR A 169 6.93 0.45 1.70
CA TYR A 169 7.33 1.42 2.72
C TYR A 169 8.32 2.41 2.09
N PHE A 170 7.94 3.69 2.07
CA PHE A 170 8.75 4.78 1.54
C PHE A 170 9.65 5.35 2.64
N GLY A 171 10.91 4.93 2.67
CA GLY A 171 11.94 5.49 3.54
C GLY A 171 12.14 6.98 3.30
N TYR A 172 12.63 7.70 4.31
CA TYR A 172 12.75 9.15 4.32
C TYR A 172 11.43 9.95 4.28
N ALA A 173 10.27 9.29 4.28
CA ALA A 173 8.96 9.97 4.22
C ALA A 173 8.70 10.98 5.35
N ARG A 174 9.35 10.83 6.52
CA ARG A 174 9.26 11.80 7.63
C ARG A 174 10.04 13.10 7.39
N ALA A 175 10.98 13.10 6.45
CA ALA A 175 11.77 14.27 6.06
C ALA A 175 11.17 14.92 4.80
N ASP A 176 9.86 15.19 4.84
CA ASP A 176 9.07 15.73 3.75
C ASP A 176 9.00 17.26 3.75
N ARG A 177 9.31 17.93 4.84
CA ARG A 177 9.30 19.40 4.94
C ARG A 177 10.45 19.91 5.79
N LYS A 178 10.77 21.20 5.62
CA LYS A 178 11.71 21.89 6.50
C LYS A 178 10.98 22.30 7.78
N SER A 179 11.42 21.76 8.91
CA SER A 179 10.99 22.22 10.24
C SER A 179 11.86 23.38 10.72
N GLN A 180 13.12 23.40 10.30
CA GLN A 180 14.07 24.50 10.56
C GLN A 180 14.79 24.94 9.27
N GLY A 181 15.43 26.10 9.33
CA GLY A 181 16.28 26.58 8.23
C GLY A 181 17.45 25.62 7.96
N ARG A 182 17.80 25.45 6.68
CA ARG A 182 18.95 24.63 6.20
C ARG A 182 18.81 23.11 6.37
N GLU A 183 17.60 22.61 6.53
CA GLU A 183 17.33 21.17 6.45
C GLU A 183 17.13 20.69 4.99
N SER A 184 17.46 19.43 4.74
CA SER A 184 17.15 18.75 3.47
C SER A 184 15.71 18.25 3.44
N ILE A 185 15.06 18.31 2.29
CA ILE A 185 13.81 17.59 2.03
C ILE A 185 14.19 16.24 1.41
N ALA A 186 14.59 15.28 2.26
CA ALA A 186 15.15 14.01 1.80
C ALA A 186 14.12 13.17 1.02
N ALA A 187 12.83 13.24 1.38
CA ALA A 187 11.77 12.57 0.63
C ALA A 187 11.73 13.02 -0.85
N LYS A 188 11.90 14.33 -1.12
CA LYS A 188 11.96 14.86 -2.49
C LYS A 188 13.24 14.44 -3.22
N LEU A 189 14.38 14.41 -2.52
CA LEU A 189 15.62 13.89 -3.10
C LEU A 189 15.47 12.43 -3.53
N VAL A 190 14.89 11.59 -2.68
CA VAL A 190 14.63 10.17 -2.99
C VAL A 190 13.67 10.02 -4.17
N ALA A 191 12.58 10.81 -4.20
CA ALA A 191 11.64 10.81 -5.32
C ALA A 191 12.32 11.18 -6.66
N ASN A 192 13.19 12.20 -6.65
CA ASN A 192 13.97 12.59 -7.82
C ASN A 192 14.91 11.46 -8.26
N MET A 193 15.63 10.81 -7.34
CA MET A 193 16.53 9.69 -7.69
C MET A 193 15.78 8.53 -8.34
N ILE A 194 14.61 8.15 -7.82
CA ILE A 194 13.77 7.08 -8.38
C ILE A 194 13.29 7.44 -9.79
N THR A 195 12.88 8.70 -9.98
CA THR A 195 12.44 9.22 -11.28
C THR A 195 13.60 9.20 -12.29
N GLU A 196 14.76 9.74 -11.92
CA GLU A 196 15.96 9.81 -12.78
C GLU A 196 16.58 8.44 -13.09
N ALA A 197 16.47 7.47 -12.17
CA ALA A 197 16.87 6.09 -12.42
C ALA A 197 16.06 5.46 -13.56
N GLY A 198 14.84 5.95 -13.82
CA GLY A 198 14.01 5.56 -14.95
C GLY A 198 12.68 4.91 -14.60
N ALA A 199 12.16 5.12 -13.38
CA ALA A 199 10.81 4.68 -13.07
C ALA A 199 9.78 5.49 -13.89
N ASN A 200 8.78 4.81 -14.45
CA ASN A 200 7.68 5.45 -15.18
C ASN A 200 6.47 5.74 -14.28
N ARG A 201 6.35 5.00 -13.17
CA ARG A 201 5.26 5.08 -12.20
C ARG A 201 5.74 4.57 -10.84
N VAL A 202 5.12 5.06 -9.77
CA VAL A 202 5.40 4.59 -8.41
C VAL A 202 4.11 4.15 -7.73
N LEU A 203 4.17 3.04 -7.02
CA LEU A 203 3.09 2.56 -6.16
C LEU A 203 3.61 2.56 -4.71
N VAL A 204 2.92 3.26 -3.82
CA VAL A 204 3.28 3.39 -2.39
C VAL A 204 2.11 3.02 -1.49
N CYS A 205 2.40 2.53 -0.28
CA CYS A 205 1.39 2.35 0.76
C CYS A 205 1.57 3.40 1.86
N ASP A 206 0.46 3.96 2.35
CA ASP A 206 0.36 4.84 3.53
C ASP A 206 1.54 5.80 3.74
N LEU A 207 1.71 6.72 2.78
CA LEU A 207 2.66 7.82 2.92
C LEU A 207 2.39 8.62 4.19
N HIS A 208 3.46 8.91 4.93
CA HIS A 208 3.42 9.77 6.13
C HIS A 208 2.71 11.11 5.89
N SER A 209 2.87 11.64 4.68
CA SER A 209 2.33 12.90 4.25
C SER A 209 1.84 12.73 2.82
N SER A 210 0.54 12.90 2.60
CA SER A 210 -0.08 12.78 1.27
C SER A 210 0.55 13.72 0.23
N GLN A 211 1.15 14.82 0.69
CA GLN A 211 1.85 15.80 -0.11
C GLN A 211 3.10 15.21 -0.79
N ALA A 212 3.68 14.14 -0.23
CA ALA A 212 4.83 13.47 -0.82
C ALA A 212 4.52 12.85 -2.20
N MET A 213 3.25 12.61 -2.54
CA MET A 213 2.88 12.23 -3.91
C MET A 213 3.29 13.31 -4.93
N GLY A 214 3.22 14.59 -4.55
CA GLY A 214 3.63 15.71 -5.41
C GLY A 214 5.14 15.87 -5.56
N TYR A 215 5.95 14.99 -4.95
CA TYR A 215 7.39 14.98 -5.15
C TYR A 215 7.83 14.21 -6.38
N PHE A 216 6.96 13.36 -6.92
CA PHE A 216 7.21 12.64 -8.15
C PHE A 216 6.65 13.43 -9.33
N ASP A 217 7.46 13.57 -10.38
CA ASP A 217 7.02 14.14 -11.65
C ASP A 217 6.38 13.07 -12.56
N ILE A 218 6.20 11.86 -12.03
CA ILE A 218 5.60 10.67 -12.65
C ILE A 218 4.35 10.24 -11.86
N PRO A 219 3.41 9.49 -12.46
CA PRO A 219 2.21 9.03 -11.78
C PRO A 219 2.52 8.23 -10.50
N VAL A 220 1.79 8.53 -9.43
CA VAL A 220 1.88 7.84 -8.13
C VAL A 220 0.53 7.27 -7.75
N ASP A 221 0.49 5.96 -7.54
CA ASP A 221 -0.66 5.26 -6.99
C ASP A 221 -0.46 5.06 -5.49
N HIS A 222 -1.26 5.77 -4.68
CA HIS A 222 -1.20 5.70 -3.23
C HIS A 222 -2.28 4.77 -2.69
N VAL A 223 -1.82 3.66 -2.11
CA VAL A 223 -2.63 2.63 -1.50
C VAL A 223 -2.82 2.96 -0.02
N TYR A 224 -4.07 3.16 0.38
CA TYR A 224 -4.44 3.54 1.76
C TYR A 224 -4.79 2.32 2.61
N GLY A 225 -4.18 2.20 3.78
CA GLY A 225 -4.74 1.52 4.95
C GLY A 225 -5.84 2.40 5.55
N GLN A 226 -7.00 1.82 5.86
CA GLN A 226 -8.15 2.60 6.34
C GLN A 226 -7.86 3.25 7.70
N VAL A 227 -7.68 4.58 7.74
CA VAL A 227 -7.56 5.35 8.99
C VAL A 227 -8.91 5.93 9.40
N MET A 228 -9.35 5.62 10.63
CA MET A 228 -10.51 6.23 11.27
C MET A 228 -10.05 7.05 12.47
N ASN A 229 -10.18 8.38 12.41
CA ASN A 229 -9.89 9.25 13.54
C ASN A 229 -10.96 9.13 14.62
N LEU A 230 -10.57 9.05 15.90
CA LEU A 230 -11.47 9.08 17.04
C LEU A 230 -11.30 10.41 17.80
N ILE A 231 -12.37 11.20 17.87
CA ILE A 231 -12.50 12.36 18.76
C ILE A 231 -13.77 12.13 19.58
N GLY A 232 -13.64 11.97 20.90
CA GLY A 232 -14.78 11.76 21.80
C GLY A 232 -14.41 11.16 23.16
N ASP A 233 -15.41 11.02 24.03
CA ASP A 233 -15.28 10.37 25.34
C ASP A 233 -14.93 8.87 25.19
N VAL A 234 -13.85 8.45 25.85
CA VAL A 234 -13.27 7.08 25.81
C VAL A 234 -13.62 6.25 27.03
N ARG A 235 -14.28 6.82 28.05
CA ARG A 235 -14.55 6.13 29.31
C ARG A 235 -15.43 4.89 29.10
N GLY A 236 -14.96 3.75 29.57
CA GLY A 236 -15.63 2.45 29.45
C GLY A 236 -15.65 1.88 28.02
N LYS A 237 -14.96 2.50 27.06
CA LYS A 237 -14.94 2.08 25.65
C LYS A 237 -13.61 1.41 25.29
N VAL A 238 -13.63 0.66 24.19
CA VAL A 238 -12.41 0.18 23.54
C VAL A 238 -11.84 1.32 22.71
N ALA A 239 -10.58 1.67 22.94
CA ALA A 239 -9.85 2.66 22.16
C ALA A 239 -8.94 1.94 21.14
N VAL A 240 -8.98 2.40 19.90
CA VAL A 240 -8.09 1.92 18.84
C VAL A 240 -7.21 3.09 18.41
N MET A 241 -5.94 2.99 18.72
CA MET A 241 -4.92 3.94 18.30
C MET A 241 -4.44 3.55 16.92
N MET A 242 -4.42 4.52 16.00
CA MET A 242 -3.97 4.30 14.65
C MET A 242 -2.92 5.32 14.23
N ASP A 243 -1.85 4.84 13.60
CA ASP A 243 -0.77 5.65 13.06
C ASP A 243 -0.33 5.08 11.70
N ASP A 244 0.34 5.87 10.87
CA ASP A 244 0.92 5.38 9.61
C ASP A 244 2.06 4.39 9.89
N MET A 245 2.92 4.73 10.86
CA MET A 245 4.09 3.93 11.22
C MET A 245 4.46 4.00 12.70
N ILE A 246 4.93 2.89 13.25
CA ILE A 246 5.49 2.84 14.60
C ILE A 246 6.99 2.59 14.52
N ASP A 247 7.75 3.55 15.03
CA ASP A 247 9.22 3.50 15.04
C ASP A 247 9.77 3.15 16.43
N THR A 248 9.89 4.12 17.34
CA THR A 248 10.33 3.86 18.73
C THR A 248 9.18 3.55 19.69
N ALA A 249 7.92 3.60 19.21
CA ALA A 249 6.69 3.46 19.99
C ALA A 249 6.51 4.45 21.17
N GLY A 250 7.28 5.53 21.26
CA GLY A 250 7.19 6.48 22.38
C GLY A 250 5.86 7.23 22.43
N THR A 251 5.41 7.77 21.30
CA THR A 251 4.14 8.52 21.20
C THR A 251 2.93 7.64 21.49
N ILE A 252 2.88 6.46 20.86
CA ILE A 252 1.75 5.55 21.01
C ILE A 252 1.64 4.97 22.43
N ALA A 253 2.77 4.67 23.08
CA ALA A 253 2.76 4.19 24.47
C ALA A 253 2.23 5.26 25.44
N LYS A 254 2.71 6.50 25.34
CA LYS A 254 2.19 7.62 26.17
C LYS A 254 0.70 7.88 25.92
N GLY A 255 0.26 7.77 24.67
CA GLY A 255 -1.15 7.90 24.32
C GLY A 255 -2.00 6.78 24.93
N ALA A 256 -1.50 5.54 24.93
CA ALA A 256 -2.17 4.41 25.57
C ALA A 256 -2.25 4.58 27.09
N GLU A 257 -1.19 5.06 27.75
CA GLU A 257 -1.20 5.41 29.17
C GLU A 257 -2.30 6.43 29.49
N LEU A 258 -2.41 7.49 28.67
CA LEU A 258 -3.45 8.51 28.83
C LEU A 258 -4.86 7.92 28.61
N LEU A 259 -5.05 7.07 27.61
CA LEU A 259 -6.35 6.42 27.36
C LEU A 259 -6.80 5.56 28.55
N HIS A 260 -5.87 4.83 29.17
CA HIS A 260 -6.15 4.08 30.40
C HIS A 260 -6.48 5.00 31.58
N GLN A 261 -5.77 6.13 31.73
CA GLN A 261 -6.06 7.14 32.77
C GLN A 261 -7.45 7.76 32.62
N GLU A 262 -7.90 7.99 31.38
CA GLU A 262 -9.25 8.49 31.06
C GLU A 262 -10.35 7.41 31.17
N GLY A 263 -9.96 6.17 31.49
CA GLY A 263 -10.87 5.07 31.78
C GLY A 263 -11.28 4.25 30.56
N ALA A 264 -10.47 4.20 29.50
CA ALA A 264 -10.66 3.24 28.42
C ALA A 264 -10.62 1.80 28.95
N ARG A 265 -11.50 0.93 28.42
CA ARG A 265 -11.58 -0.49 28.82
C ARG A 265 -10.40 -1.29 28.30
N GLU A 266 -10.07 -1.07 27.03
CA GLU A 266 -9.00 -1.75 26.29
C GLU A 266 -8.39 -0.75 25.31
N VAL A 267 -7.10 -0.91 25.02
CA VAL A 267 -6.39 -0.11 24.03
C VAL A 267 -5.75 -1.03 23.01
N TYR A 268 -5.99 -0.77 21.74
CA TYR A 268 -5.39 -1.46 20.60
C TYR A 268 -4.48 -0.50 19.85
N ALA A 269 -3.38 -0.99 19.29
CA ALA A 269 -2.53 -0.22 18.39
C ALA A 269 -2.61 -0.79 16.98
N CYS A 270 -2.74 0.07 15.98
CA CYS A 270 -2.74 -0.28 14.57
C CYS A 270 -1.75 0.62 13.83
N CYS A 271 -0.85 0.04 13.03
CA CYS A 271 -0.08 0.84 12.08
C CYS A 271 0.21 0.09 10.79
N THR A 272 0.44 0.82 9.71
CA THR A 272 0.81 0.18 8.45
C THR A 272 2.27 -0.26 8.49
N HIS A 273 3.19 0.62 8.89
CA HIS A 273 4.63 0.34 8.83
C HIS A 273 5.25 0.09 10.21
N ALA A 274 5.65 -1.15 10.46
CA ALA A 274 6.31 -1.55 11.70
C ALA A 274 7.84 -1.41 11.60
N VAL A 275 8.35 -0.19 11.77
CA VAL A 275 9.81 0.08 11.76
C VAL A 275 10.47 -0.54 13.01
N PHE A 276 9.81 -0.37 14.18
CA PHE A 276 10.19 -0.97 15.46
C PHE A 276 11.69 -0.83 15.77
N SER A 277 12.21 0.40 15.81
CA SER A 277 13.54 0.66 16.36
C SER A 277 13.51 0.57 17.88
N PRO A 278 14.63 0.20 18.54
CA PRO A 278 14.68 0.17 20.01
C PRO A 278 14.26 1.51 20.63
N PRO A 279 13.50 1.53 21.73
CA PRO A 279 13.00 0.39 22.53
C PRO A 279 11.53 0.02 22.22
N ALA A 280 11.12 -0.01 20.95
CA ALA A 280 9.70 -0.20 20.58
C ALA A 280 9.08 -1.49 21.12
N ILE A 281 9.78 -2.62 21.02
CA ILE A 281 9.25 -3.92 21.43
C ILE A 281 8.94 -3.93 22.93
N GLU A 282 9.82 -3.37 23.76
CA GLU A 282 9.61 -3.25 25.20
C GLU A 282 8.35 -2.43 25.52
N ARG A 283 8.15 -1.31 24.80
CA ARG A 283 6.99 -0.43 25.00
C ARG A 283 5.69 -1.08 24.55
N LEU A 284 5.70 -1.75 23.40
CA LEU A 284 4.51 -2.39 22.82
C LEU A 284 4.08 -3.65 23.57
N SER A 285 5.03 -4.39 24.15
CA SER A 285 4.78 -5.59 24.95
C SER A 285 4.55 -5.33 26.44
N SER A 286 4.59 -4.06 26.88
CA SER A 286 4.44 -3.64 28.29
C SER A 286 3.10 -3.98 28.95
N GLY A 287 2.13 -4.48 28.17
CA GLY A 287 0.76 -4.74 28.64
C GLY A 287 -0.20 -3.56 28.48
N LEU A 288 0.28 -2.41 27.97
CA LEU A 288 -0.58 -1.27 27.62
C LEU A 288 -1.58 -1.59 26.50
N PHE A 289 -1.23 -2.51 25.61
CA PHE A 289 -2.02 -2.86 24.45
C PHE A 289 -2.59 -4.27 24.58
N GLN A 290 -3.88 -4.40 24.29
CA GLN A 290 -4.55 -5.69 24.18
C GLN A 290 -4.07 -6.46 22.95
N GLU A 291 -3.85 -5.74 21.84
CA GLU A 291 -3.28 -6.26 20.60
C GLU A 291 -2.60 -5.12 19.84
N VAL A 292 -1.50 -5.46 19.15
CA VAL A 292 -0.78 -4.57 18.23
C VAL A 292 -0.90 -5.16 16.83
N ILE A 293 -1.59 -4.47 15.94
CA ILE A 293 -1.90 -4.91 14.59
C ILE A 293 -1.04 -4.13 13.61
N ILE A 294 -0.28 -4.83 12.78
CA ILE A 294 0.61 -4.23 11.78
C ILE A 294 0.39 -4.85 10.40
N THR A 295 0.98 -4.26 9.36
CA THR A 295 1.08 -4.92 8.05
C THR A 295 2.46 -5.51 7.77
N ASN A 296 2.57 -6.37 6.75
CA ASN A 296 3.84 -6.92 6.27
C ASN A 296 4.57 -6.03 5.25
N THR A 297 4.31 -4.72 5.22
CA THR A 297 5.03 -3.76 4.35
C THR A 297 6.54 -3.70 4.64
N ILE A 298 6.92 -3.87 5.90
CA ILE A 298 8.30 -4.07 6.35
C ILE A 298 8.39 -5.49 6.94
N PRO A 299 9.37 -6.33 6.55
CA PRO A 299 9.51 -7.63 7.18
C PRO A 299 10.01 -7.47 8.62
N LEU A 300 9.42 -8.25 9.52
CA LEU A 300 9.91 -8.33 10.89
C LEU A 300 10.78 -9.57 11.07
N LYS A 301 11.88 -9.37 11.80
CA LYS A 301 12.69 -10.47 12.32
C LYS A 301 11.97 -11.13 13.49
N GLU A 302 12.16 -12.43 13.65
CA GLU A 302 11.51 -13.24 14.70
C GLU A 302 11.75 -12.69 16.12
N GLU A 303 12.91 -12.10 16.39
CA GLU A 303 13.25 -11.41 17.65
C GLU A 303 12.36 -10.21 18.01
N LYS A 304 11.65 -9.64 17.01
CA LYS A 304 10.71 -8.54 17.19
C LYS A 304 9.27 -9.01 17.39
N HIS A 305 9.03 -10.32 17.39
CA HIS A 305 7.70 -10.88 17.63
C HIS A 305 7.41 -10.93 19.13
N PHE A 306 6.15 -10.65 19.48
CA PHE A 306 5.65 -10.73 20.85
C PHE A 306 4.19 -11.23 20.82
N PRO A 307 3.67 -11.81 21.92
CA PRO A 307 2.39 -12.52 21.92
C PRO A 307 1.19 -11.70 21.44
N GLN A 308 1.18 -10.39 21.71
CA GLN A 308 0.10 -9.47 21.35
C GLN A 308 0.20 -8.96 19.89
N LEU A 309 1.21 -9.37 19.12
CA LEU A 309 1.43 -8.89 17.76
C LEU A 309 0.63 -9.70 16.73
N THR A 310 -0.19 -9.01 15.93
CA THR A 310 -0.84 -9.57 14.74
C THR A 310 -0.32 -8.89 13.48
N ILE A 311 0.08 -9.68 12.49
CA ILE A 311 0.56 -9.18 11.19
C ILE A 311 -0.50 -9.48 10.11
N LEU A 312 -0.89 -8.44 9.38
CA LEU A 312 -1.80 -8.52 8.24
C LEU A 312 -1.03 -8.38 6.93
N SER A 313 -1.36 -9.21 5.94
CA SER A 313 -0.79 -9.12 4.61
C SER A 313 -1.49 -8.05 3.77
N VAL A 314 -0.71 -7.21 3.09
CA VAL A 314 -1.17 -6.25 2.06
C VAL A 314 -1.01 -6.77 0.64
N ALA A 315 -0.60 -8.03 0.45
CA ALA A 315 -0.29 -8.59 -0.86
C ALA A 315 -1.46 -8.56 -1.84
N ASN A 316 -2.68 -8.78 -1.35
CA ASN A 316 -3.88 -8.73 -2.18
C ASN A 316 -4.21 -7.31 -2.66
N LEU A 317 -3.98 -6.31 -1.81
CA LEU A 317 -4.21 -4.91 -2.13
C LEU A 317 -3.19 -4.43 -3.17
N LEU A 318 -1.91 -4.79 -2.97
CA LEU A 318 -0.83 -4.51 -3.90
C LEU A 318 -1.00 -5.25 -5.23
N GLY A 319 -1.32 -6.55 -5.19
CA GLY A 319 -1.56 -7.35 -6.39
C GLY A 319 -2.71 -6.82 -7.23
N GLU A 320 -3.85 -6.53 -6.61
CA GLU A 320 -4.99 -5.91 -7.30
C GLU A 320 -4.62 -4.58 -7.95
N THR A 321 -3.82 -3.75 -7.28
CA THR A 321 -3.39 -2.46 -7.84
C THR A 321 -2.43 -2.65 -9.01
N ILE A 322 -1.46 -3.57 -8.90
CA ILE A 322 -0.53 -3.95 -9.99
C ILE A 322 -1.32 -4.42 -11.22
N TRP A 323 -2.34 -5.26 -11.01
CA TRP A 323 -3.19 -5.75 -12.07
C TRP A 323 -3.89 -4.61 -12.81
N ARG A 324 -4.54 -3.71 -12.09
CA ARG A 324 -5.24 -2.56 -12.69
C ARG A 324 -4.30 -1.63 -13.45
N VAL A 325 -3.14 -1.34 -12.88
CA VAL A 325 -2.11 -0.52 -13.53
C VAL A 325 -1.63 -1.18 -14.84
N HIS A 326 -1.42 -2.50 -14.84
CA HIS A 326 -1.02 -3.22 -16.04
C HIS A 326 -2.14 -3.27 -17.10
N ASP A 327 -3.38 -3.54 -16.68
CA ASP A 327 -4.54 -3.59 -17.56
C ASP A 327 -4.74 -2.24 -18.26
N ASP A 328 -4.74 -1.14 -17.49
CA ASP A 328 -4.83 0.24 -18.02
C ASP A 328 -3.69 0.59 -19.00
N CYS A 329 -2.50 -0.02 -18.86
CA CYS A 329 -1.37 0.17 -19.76
C CYS A 329 -1.42 -0.75 -21.01
N SER A 330 -2.24 -1.80 -20.97
CA SER A 330 -2.37 -2.83 -22.00
C SER A 330 -3.50 -2.56 -22.98
N VAL A 331 -4.59 -1.93 -22.51
CA VAL A 331 -5.57 -1.26 -23.38
C VAL A 331 -4.90 -0.01 -23.94
N GLY A 332 -4.15 -0.17 -25.04
CA GLY A 332 -3.71 0.95 -25.85
C GLY A 332 -4.91 1.87 -26.11
N HIS A 333 -4.67 3.17 -26.01
CA HIS A 333 -5.66 4.19 -26.37
C HIS A 333 -6.03 4.01 -27.85
N GLU A 334 -6.99 3.14 -28.16
CA GLU A 334 -7.82 3.34 -29.33
C GLU A 334 -8.62 4.60 -29.04
N PRO A 335 -8.47 5.67 -29.84
CA PRO A 335 -9.39 6.78 -29.72
C PRO A 335 -10.79 6.22 -29.88
N TYR A 336 -11.70 6.60 -28.98
CA TYR A 336 -13.14 6.38 -29.14
C TYR A 336 -13.59 7.06 -30.46
N SER A 337 -13.40 6.39 -31.59
CA SER A 337 -13.85 6.80 -32.92
C SER A 337 -14.34 5.55 -33.65
N SER A 338 -15.43 4.97 -33.16
CA SER A 338 -16.37 4.11 -33.90
C SER A 338 -17.39 3.49 -32.94
N LEU A 339 -18.17 4.34 -32.29
CA LEU A 339 -19.54 3.96 -31.98
C LEU A 339 -20.43 4.94 -32.72
N ASP A 340 -20.66 4.62 -33.99
CA ASP A 340 -21.76 5.14 -34.77
C ASP A 340 -23.06 4.89 -34.01
N ILE A 341 -23.71 5.97 -33.58
CA ILE A 341 -25.11 6.00 -33.23
C ILE A 341 -25.67 7.28 -33.86
N ASP A 342 -26.24 7.13 -35.05
CA ASP A 342 -27.41 7.91 -35.47
C ASP A 342 -28.63 7.53 -34.61
#